data_AF-A0A8X7N687-F1
#
_entry.id   AF-A0A8X7N687-F1
#
_cell.length_a   1.000
_cell.length_b   1.000
_cell.length_c   1.000
_cell.angle_alpha   90.00
_cell.angle_beta   90.00
_cell.angle_gamma   90.00
#
_symmetry.space_group_name_H-M   'P 1'
#
loop_
_entity.id
_entity.type
_entity.pdbx_description
1 polymer ?
#
loop_
_entity_poly.entity_id
_entity_poly.type
_entity_poly.pdbx_seq_one_letter_code
_entity_poly.pdbx_strand_id
1 'polypeptide(L)'
;MVYSHSGHPVEMHHPFPPLLTQIATHLTQTLQIDINHVMLNLYEDGSRYIGKHRDNKENLCIASLSLGVGRRWVMDRVRRRGCLVGAGDEGDGAVVDRKEWTLADGSLLVMQGDTQELYTHEIPKEPRVKDLRISLTFRQLLNKE
;
A
#
# COMPACT_ATOMS: atom_id res chain seq x y z
N MET A 1 -17.72 10.44 -2.25
CA MET A 1 -17.48 9.36 -1.26
C MET A 1 -16.56 9.90 -0.19
N VAL A 2 -16.93 9.74 1.08
CA VAL A 2 -16.02 10.03 2.21
C VAL A 2 -15.27 8.74 2.50
N TYR A 3 -14.01 8.67 2.10
CA TYR A 3 -13.12 7.57 2.47
C TYR A 3 -12.55 7.86 3.87
N SER A 4 -12.28 6.84 4.68
CA SER A 4 -11.60 7.04 5.97
C SER A 4 -10.22 6.41 5.91
N HIS A 5 -9.18 7.19 6.16
CA HIS A 5 -7.81 6.70 6.30
C HIS A 5 -7.36 6.93 7.74
N SER A 6 -7.05 5.84 8.45
CA SER A 6 -6.60 5.88 9.86
C SER A 6 -7.57 6.63 10.79
N GLY A 7 -8.88 6.58 10.52
CA GLY A 7 -9.91 7.25 11.31
C GLY A 7 -10.19 8.69 10.90
N HIS A 8 -9.48 9.24 9.92
CA HIS A 8 -9.72 10.59 9.41
C HIS A 8 -10.53 10.54 8.12
N PRO A 9 -11.60 11.34 7.99
CA PRO A 9 -12.30 11.50 6.73
C PRO A 9 -11.37 12.14 5.70
N VAL A 10 -11.28 11.51 4.55
CA VAL A 10 -10.52 11.98 3.39
C VAL A 10 -11.52 12.44 2.35
N GLU A 11 -11.36 13.69 1.93
CA GLU A 11 -12.07 14.21 0.77
C GLU A 11 -11.43 13.65 -0.50
N MET A 12 -12.23 12.91 -1.26
CA MET A 12 -11.80 12.30 -2.50
C MET A 12 -11.93 13.33 -3.63
N HIS A 13 -10.80 13.84 -4.11
CA HIS A 13 -10.79 14.74 -5.27
C HIS A 13 -10.84 13.92 -6.57
N HIS A 14 -11.89 14.15 -7.34
CA HIS A 14 -12.07 13.59 -8.69
C HIS A 14 -12.45 14.74 -9.64
N PRO A 15 -11.97 14.76 -10.91
CA PRO A 15 -11.11 13.77 -11.55
C PRO A 15 -9.67 13.80 -11.06
N PHE A 16 -8.92 12.74 -11.34
CA PHE A 16 -7.48 12.77 -11.16
C PHE A 16 -6.88 13.91 -12.00
N PRO A 17 -5.84 14.60 -11.50
CA PRO A 17 -5.02 15.49 -12.31
C PRO A 17 -4.52 14.80 -13.58
N PRO A 18 -4.31 15.52 -14.71
CA PRO A 18 -4.04 14.91 -16.01
C PRO A 18 -2.91 13.88 -16.03
N LEU A 19 -1.80 14.16 -15.32
CA LEU A 19 -0.68 13.22 -15.21
C LEU A 19 -1.08 11.92 -14.48
N LEU A 20 -1.83 12.02 -13.39
CA LEU A 20 -2.30 10.85 -12.64
C LEU A 20 -3.34 10.06 -13.44
N THR A 21 -4.17 10.72 -14.25
CA THR A 21 -5.07 10.06 -15.20
C THR A 21 -4.30 9.23 -16.22
N GLN A 22 -3.24 9.78 -16.81
CA GLN A 22 -2.41 9.04 -17.78
C GLN A 22 -1.78 7.79 -17.16
N ILE A 23 -1.21 7.93 -15.96
CA ILE A 23 -0.60 6.80 -15.24
C ILE A 23 -1.68 5.76 -14.90
N ALA A 24 -2.82 6.18 -14.36
CA ALA A 24 -3.92 5.28 -14.02
C ALA A 24 -4.45 4.53 -15.26
N THR A 25 -4.65 5.21 -16.40
CA THR A 25 -5.05 4.56 -17.66
C THR A 25 -4.04 3.52 -18.11
N HIS A 26 -2.75 3.84 -18.06
CA HIS A 26 -1.70 2.91 -18.46
C HIS A 26 -1.65 1.68 -17.54
N LEU A 27 -1.79 1.87 -16.23
CA LEU A 27 -1.85 0.79 -15.26
C LEU A 27 -3.11 -0.08 -15.44
N THR A 28 -4.28 0.53 -15.66
CA THR A 28 -5.53 -0.19 -15.93
C THR A 28 -5.41 -1.08 -17.15
N GLN A 29 -4.83 -0.58 -18.24
CA GLN A 29 -4.61 -1.37 -19.46
C GLN A 29 -3.59 -2.48 -19.25
N THR A 30 -2.52 -2.23 -18.50
CA THR A 30 -1.43 -3.20 -18.32
C THR A 30 -1.81 -4.31 -17.34
N LEU A 31 -2.51 -3.95 -16.26
CA LEU A 31 -2.86 -4.86 -15.16
C LEU A 31 -4.27 -5.43 -15.27
N GLN A 32 -5.09 -4.91 -16.21
CA GLN A 32 -6.49 -5.31 -16.39
C GLN A 32 -7.32 -5.11 -15.10
N ILE A 33 -7.18 -3.94 -14.47
CA ILE A 33 -7.86 -3.55 -13.22
C ILE A 33 -8.51 -2.17 -13.33
N ASP A 34 -9.59 -1.94 -12.59
CA ASP A 34 -10.29 -0.66 -12.57
C ASP A 34 -9.78 0.25 -11.43
N ILE A 35 -8.81 1.11 -11.73
CA ILE A 35 -8.27 2.04 -10.74
C ILE A 35 -9.28 3.17 -10.49
N ASN A 36 -9.69 3.31 -9.23
CA ASN A 36 -10.64 4.34 -8.80
C ASN A 36 -10.12 5.21 -7.64
N HIS A 37 -8.91 4.93 -7.14
CA HIS A 37 -8.29 5.71 -6.08
C HIS A 37 -6.76 5.73 -6.21
N VAL A 38 -6.13 6.82 -5.73
CA VAL A 38 -4.67 6.93 -5.62
C VAL A 38 -4.31 7.67 -4.33
N MET A 39 -3.34 7.12 -3.59
CA MET A 39 -2.76 7.76 -2.42
C MET A 39 -1.31 8.14 -2.68
N LEU A 40 -0.94 9.36 -2.34
CA LEU A 40 0.41 9.89 -2.54
C LEU A 40 1.12 9.96 -1.19
N ASN A 41 2.29 9.34 -1.11
CA ASN A 41 3.15 9.42 0.08
C ASN A 41 4.48 10.07 -0.29
N LEU A 42 4.84 11.14 0.42
CA LEU A 42 6.14 11.78 0.33
C LEU A 42 7.01 11.34 1.51
N TYR A 43 8.16 10.76 1.20
CA TYR A 43 9.20 10.45 2.15
C TYR A 43 10.35 11.41 1.87
N GLU A 44 10.42 12.51 2.63
CA GLU A 44 11.45 13.54 2.45
C GLU A 44 12.86 12.98 2.59
N ASP A 45 13.03 11.98 3.46
CA ASP A 45 14.27 11.25 3.68
C ASP A 45 13.99 9.87 4.31
N GLY A 46 15.05 9.19 4.75
CA GLY A 46 14.98 7.91 5.45
C GLY A 46 14.40 7.95 6.87
N SER A 47 14.14 9.12 7.45
CA SER A 47 13.47 9.24 8.75
C SER A 47 11.95 9.07 8.63
N ARG A 48 11.39 9.41 7.47
CA ARG A 48 10.00 9.12 7.09
C ARG A 48 9.86 7.63 6.79
N TYR A 49 8.81 7.03 7.35
CA TYR A 49 8.56 5.60 7.30
C TYR A 49 7.06 5.33 7.44
N ILE A 50 6.64 4.14 7.01
CA ILE A 50 5.32 3.59 7.36
C ILE A 50 5.57 2.25 8.03
N GLY A 51 5.14 2.12 9.29
CA GLY A 51 5.35 0.90 10.06
C GLY A 51 4.53 -0.27 9.51
N LYS A 52 4.72 -1.46 10.11
CA LYS A 52 3.98 -2.65 9.72
C LYS A 52 2.48 -2.41 9.77
N HIS A 53 1.83 -2.63 8.64
CA HIS A 53 0.39 -2.50 8.48
C HIS A 53 -0.09 -3.41 7.36
N ARG A 54 -1.41 -3.38 7.14
CA ARG A 54 -2.10 -4.00 6.02
C ARG A 54 -3.00 -2.95 5.43
N ASP A 55 -3.17 -2.96 4.12
CA ASP A 55 -4.28 -2.21 3.55
C ASP A 55 -5.60 -2.91 3.88
N ASN A 56 -6.70 -2.15 3.84
CA ASN A 56 -8.00 -2.73 4.11
C ASN A 56 -8.38 -3.75 3.02
N LYS A 57 -9.27 -4.71 3.34
CA LYS A 57 -9.73 -5.74 2.40
C LYS A 57 -10.56 -5.20 1.24
N GLU A 58 -10.95 -3.92 1.27
CA GLU A 58 -11.67 -3.28 0.16
C GLU A 58 -10.72 -3.00 -1.01
N ASN A 59 -9.39 -3.05 -0.81
CA ASN A 59 -8.42 -2.98 -1.89
C ASN A 59 -8.29 -4.32 -2.59
N LEU A 60 -8.93 -4.46 -3.76
CA LEU A 60 -8.87 -5.66 -4.60
C LEU A 60 -7.50 -5.82 -5.26
N CYS A 61 -6.94 -4.70 -5.73
CA CYS A 61 -5.60 -4.63 -6.28
C CYS A 61 -4.95 -3.29 -5.92
N ILE A 62 -3.65 -3.33 -5.60
CA ILE A 62 -2.83 -2.16 -5.30
C ILE A 62 -1.63 -2.17 -6.23
N ALA A 63 -1.43 -1.06 -6.95
CA ALA A 63 -0.28 -0.81 -7.80
C ALA A 63 0.49 0.41 -7.28
N SER A 64 1.68 0.19 -6.74
CA SER A 64 2.51 1.22 -6.12
C SER A 64 3.71 1.54 -7.01
N LEU A 65 3.70 2.74 -7.60
CA LEU A 65 4.82 3.29 -8.37
C LEU A 65 5.74 4.08 -7.43
N SER A 66 7.03 3.75 -7.44
CA SER A 66 8.06 4.44 -6.65
C SER A 66 8.88 5.38 -7.52
N LEU A 67 9.05 6.62 -7.07
CA LEU A 67 9.82 7.66 -7.76
C LEU A 67 10.84 8.28 -6.80
N GLY A 68 12.05 8.53 -7.26
CA GLY A 68 13.16 9.04 -6.45
C GLY A 68 13.96 7.92 -5.77
N VAL A 69 14.49 8.19 -4.57
CA VAL A 69 15.45 7.29 -3.94
C VAL A 69 14.85 5.91 -3.64
N GLY A 70 15.65 4.87 -3.88
CA GLY A 70 15.28 3.50 -3.53
C GLY A 70 15.08 3.33 -2.03
N ARG A 71 14.01 2.65 -1.63
CA ARG A 71 13.72 2.34 -0.22
C ARG A 71 13.43 0.86 -0.04
N ARG A 72 13.82 0.33 1.12
CA ARG A 72 13.48 -1.04 1.50
C ARG A 72 11.97 -1.17 1.67
N TRP A 73 11.40 -2.26 1.20
CA TRP A 73 10.03 -2.65 1.42
C TRP A 73 10.03 -4.07 1.94
N VAL A 74 9.44 -4.25 3.12
CA VAL A 74 9.45 -5.51 3.85
C VAL A 74 8.03 -6.06 3.89
N MET A 75 7.89 -7.36 3.63
CA MET A 75 6.63 -8.08 3.63
C MET A 75 6.74 -9.30 4.55
N ASP A 76 5.91 -9.32 5.58
CA ASP A 76 5.88 -10.38 6.58
C ASP A 76 4.57 -11.17 6.43
N ARG A 77 4.66 -12.47 6.14
CA ARG A 77 3.52 -13.38 6.26
C ARG A 77 3.30 -13.65 7.73
N VAL A 78 2.08 -13.45 8.21
CA VAL A 78 1.77 -13.67 9.62
C VAL A 78 0.70 -14.74 9.78
N ARG A 79 0.87 -15.59 10.79
CA ARG A 79 -0.16 -16.55 11.17
C ARG A 79 -1.27 -15.81 11.90
N ARG A 80 -2.53 -16.01 11.52
CA ARG A 80 -3.66 -15.53 12.32
C ARG A 80 -3.66 -16.27 13.67
N ARG A 81 -3.80 -15.55 14.78
CA ARG A 81 -4.09 -16.19 16.06
C ARG A 81 -5.44 -16.91 15.93
N GLY A 82 -5.51 -18.12 16.46
CA GLY A 82 -6.66 -18.99 16.27
C GLY A 82 -7.95 -18.36 16.80
N CYS A 83 -9.03 -18.52 16.03
CA CYS A 83 -10.40 -18.22 16.43
C CYS A 83 -10.81 -19.14 17.60
N LEU A 84 -10.41 -18.81 18.83
CA LEU A 84 -11.09 -19.34 20.00
C LEU A 84 -12.36 -18.52 20.18
N VAL A 85 -13.50 -19.21 20.03
CA VAL A 85 -14.84 -18.64 20.16
C VAL A 85 -14.93 -17.88 21.48
N GLY A 86 -15.11 -16.56 21.40
CA GLY A 86 -15.35 -15.69 22.55
C GLY A 86 -14.19 -14.77 22.96
N ALA A 87 -13.03 -14.83 22.32
CA ALA A 87 -11.96 -13.84 22.52
C ALA A 87 -11.90 -12.88 21.32
N GLY A 88 -12.22 -11.61 21.54
CA GLY A 88 -11.93 -10.55 20.59
C GLY A 88 -10.41 -10.38 20.45
N ASP A 89 -9.79 -11.13 19.55
CA ASP A 89 -8.36 -11.02 19.26
C ASP A 89 -8.15 -11.06 17.74
N GLU A 90 -8.54 -9.97 17.05
CA GLU A 90 -8.18 -9.70 15.65
C GLU A 90 -6.72 -9.23 15.53
N GLY A 91 -5.81 -9.91 16.22
CA GLY A 91 -4.39 -9.57 16.25
C GLY A 91 -3.57 -10.42 15.29
N ASP A 92 -2.57 -9.79 14.65
CA ASP A 92 -1.54 -10.55 13.93
C ASP A 92 -0.76 -11.45 14.92
N GLY A 93 -0.57 -12.71 14.53
CA GLY A 93 0.24 -13.68 15.27
C GLY A 93 1.71 -13.65 14.86
N ALA A 94 2.40 -14.78 15.04
CA ALA A 94 3.82 -14.87 14.70
C ALA A 94 4.06 -14.68 13.19
N VAL A 95 5.14 -13.98 12.84
CA VAL A 95 5.68 -13.92 11.48
C VAL A 95 6.21 -15.31 11.13
N VAL A 96 5.74 -15.88 10.02
CA VAL A 96 6.11 -17.22 9.54
C VAL A 96 6.98 -17.18 8.29
N ASP A 97 6.99 -16.07 7.56
CA ASP A 97 7.87 -15.84 6.42
C ASP A 97 8.13 -14.32 6.30
N ARG A 98 9.34 -13.94 5.90
CA ARG A 98 9.75 -12.55 5.73
C ARG A 98 10.48 -12.39 4.41
N LYS A 99 10.05 -11.42 3.61
CA LYS A 99 10.69 -11.05 2.36
C LYS A 99 10.98 -9.55 2.33
N GLU A 100 12.04 -9.18 1.63
CA GLU A 100 12.49 -7.80 1.52
C GLU A 100 12.97 -7.51 0.11
N TRP A 101 12.58 -6.35 -0.40
CA TRP A 101 13.00 -5.83 -1.71
C TRP A 101 13.40 -4.36 -1.58
N THR A 102 14.18 -3.87 -2.54
CA THR A 102 14.37 -2.43 -2.73
C THR A 102 13.43 -1.96 -3.82
N LEU A 103 12.49 -1.06 -3.47
CA LEU A 103 11.67 -0.36 -4.44
C LEU A 103 12.48 0.80 -5.01
N ALA A 104 13.17 0.55 -6.11
CA ALA A 104 14.00 1.51 -6.82
C ALA A 104 13.17 2.58 -7.56
N ASP A 105 13.85 3.62 -8.06
CA ASP A 105 13.23 4.62 -8.92
C ASP A 105 12.57 3.97 -10.15
N GLY A 106 11.36 4.39 -10.48
CA GLY A 106 10.54 3.86 -11.57
C GLY A 106 9.99 2.45 -11.35
N SER A 107 10.22 1.82 -10.19
CA SER A 107 9.72 0.46 -9.94
C SER A 107 8.21 0.44 -9.65
N LEU A 108 7.55 -0.60 -10.15
CA LEU A 108 6.14 -0.88 -9.91
C LEU A 108 6.00 -2.14 -9.05
N LEU A 109 5.39 -2.00 -7.87
CA LEU A 109 5.00 -3.09 -7.00
C LEU A 109 3.49 -3.33 -7.11
N VAL A 110 3.07 -4.56 -7.39
CA VAL A 110 1.66 -4.95 -7.44
C VAL A 110 1.34 -5.92 -6.31
N MET A 111 0.30 -5.60 -5.52
CA MET A 111 -0.24 -6.47 -4.48
C MET A 111 -1.70 -6.81 -4.82
N GLN A 112 -2.00 -8.11 -4.94
CA GLN A 112 -3.32 -8.61 -5.31
C GLN A 112 -3.63 -9.95 -4.63
N GLY A 113 -4.88 -10.42 -4.77
CA GLY A 113 -5.33 -11.66 -4.13
C GLY A 113 -5.29 -11.57 -2.60
N ASP A 114 -4.86 -12.63 -1.94
CA ASP A 114 -4.88 -12.73 -0.47
C ASP A 114 -3.79 -11.90 0.24
N THR A 115 -3.11 -11.00 -0.46
CA THR A 115 -1.97 -10.25 0.07
C THR A 115 -2.37 -9.47 1.33
N GLN A 116 -3.46 -8.70 1.29
CA GLN A 116 -3.90 -7.89 2.43
C GLN A 116 -4.39 -8.73 3.61
N GLU A 117 -4.82 -9.98 3.34
CA GLU A 117 -5.28 -10.92 4.35
C GLU A 117 -4.16 -11.68 5.04
N LEU A 118 -3.10 -12.05 4.31
CA LEU A 118 -2.05 -12.95 4.81
C LEU A 118 -0.74 -12.25 5.17
N TYR A 119 -0.50 -11.04 4.66
CA TYR A 119 0.76 -10.33 4.83
C TYR A 119 0.57 -8.94 5.42
N THR A 120 1.52 -8.55 6.27
CA THR A 120 1.77 -7.15 6.63
C THR A 120 2.94 -6.62 5.81
N HIS A 121 3.02 -5.31 5.62
CA HIS A 121 4.14 -4.69 4.94
C HIS A 121 4.55 -3.35 5.57
N GLU A 122 5.80 -2.93 5.32
CA GLU A 122 6.35 -1.68 5.81
C GLU A 122 7.40 -1.07 4.86
N ILE A 123 7.58 0.25 4.95
CA ILE A 123 8.80 0.93 4.51
C ILE A 123 9.54 1.34 5.79
N PRO A 124 10.60 0.64 6.23
CA PRO A 124 11.27 0.90 7.48
C PRO A 124 12.06 2.21 7.46
N LYS A 125 12.45 2.70 8.64
CA LYS A 125 13.41 3.82 8.76
C LYS A 125 14.76 3.42 8.18
N GLU A 126 15.37 4.34 7.45
CA GLU A 126 16.69 4.18 6.84
C GLU A 126 17.51 5.47 7.04
N PRO A 127 18.00 5.77 8.26
CA PRO A 127 18.54 7.09 8.62
C PRO A 127 19.68 7.63 7.74
N ARG A 128 20.32 6.76 6.96
CA ARG A 128 21.38 7.09 6.00
C ARG A 128 20.86 7.63 4.67
N VAL A 129 19.61 7.36 4.31
CA VAL A 129 18.97 7.90 3.11
C VAL A 129 18.59 9.36 3.37
N LYS A 130 19.12 10.27 2.55
CA LYS A 130 18.91 11.73 2.67
C LYS A 130 18.09 12.33 1.53
N ASP A 131 17.88 11.56 0.47
CA ASP A 131 17.13 11.96 -0.71
C ASP A 131 15.64 11.59 -0.58
N LEU A 132 14.81 12.25 -1.38
CA LEU A 132 13.37 12.10 -1.34
C LEU A 132 12.88 10.87 -2.14
N ARG A 133 11.75 10.29 -1.69
CA ARG A 133 10.96 9.30 -2.43
C ARG A 133 9.48 9.70 -2.45
N ILE A 134 8.85 9.56 -3.61
CA ILE A 134 7.39 9.65 -3.78
C ILE A 134 6.85 8.24 -4.05
N SER A 135 5.76 7.88 -3.39
CA SER A 135 4.98 6.67 -3.69
C SER A 135 3.63 7.09 -4.24
N LEU A 136 3.29 6.64 -5.44
CA LEU A 136 1.95 6.74 -6.01
C LEU A 136 1.26 5.39 -5.88
N THR A 137 0.37 5.24 -4.91
CA THR A 137 -0.29 3.96 -4.60
C THR A 137 -1.70 3.96 -5.17
N PHE A 138 -1.83 3.48 -6.40
CA PHE A 138 -3.11 3.30 -7.09
C PHE A 138 -3.83 2.06 -6.58
N ARG A 139 -5.16 2.16 -6.46
CA ARG A 139 -6.01 1.13 -5.86
C ARG A 139 -7.25 0.91 -6.71
N GLN A 140 -7.62 -0.35 -6.83
CA GLN A 140 -8.98 -0.76 -7.17
C GLN A 140 -9.72 -1.05 -5.86
N LEU A 141 -10.53 -0.09 -5.42
CA LEU A 141 -11.40 -0.28 -4.26
C LEU A 141 -12.69 -0.99 -4.68
N LEU A 142 -13.21 -1.86 -3.82
CA LEU A 142 -14.55 -2.40 -3.95
C LEU A 142 -15.54 -1.24 -3.88
N ASN A 143 -16.31 -1.01 -4.94
CA ASN A 143 -17.40 -0.05 -4.91
C ASN A 143 -18.43 -0.55 -3.89
N LYS A 144 -18.65 0.20 -2.82
CA LYS A 144 -19.84 0.02 -1.98
C LYS A 144 -20.98 0.75 -2.68
N GLU A 145 -21.95 -0.01 -3.17
CA GLU A 145 -23.28 0.53 -3.49
C GLU A 145 -23.90 1.20 -2.26
#